data_AF-I2GMU3-F1
#
_entry.id   AF-I2GMU3-F1
#
_cell.length_a   1.000
_cell.length_b   1.000
_cell.length_c   1.000
_cell.angle_alpha   90.00
_cell.angle_beta   90.00
_cell.angle_gamma   90.00
#
_symmetry.space_group_name_H-M   'P 1'
#
loop_
_entity.id
_entity.type
_entity.pdbx_description
1 polymer ?
#
loop_
_entity_poly.entity_id
_entity_poly.type
_entity_poly.pdbx_seq_one_letter_code
_entity_poly.pdbx_strand_id
1 'polypeptide(L)'
;MASFLGNSRSRFSVYRLEFFRSTVIGIPNYWTENRKLYLEIQLTTMTIEWIISACLGVGLAACCGFRVFVPLLVASVATKLGIIGTMEGLEWISSWTALAVLSVATVFELGAYYIPWLDNLLDTLATPASIIAGTLLGTSFLQIDSPILDWGLGLMLGGGSAGLVQAGTSLLRLGSTATTGGIGNPVVATGENIASFGLSILTVLLPLFAFVIIVLVLLFIAARLLSRRKVWFTRAGRNQAGGTSPAQFPRSSNGRV
;
A
#
# COMPACT_ATOMS: atom_id res chain seq x y z
N MET A 1 -40.63 20.89 16.94
CA MET A 1 -40.54 19.66 16.11
C MET A 1 -39.48 19.84 15.02
N ALA A 2 -38.27 20.26 15.43
CA ALA A 2 -37.12 20.53 14.55
C ALA A 2 -35.84 20.58 15.40
N SER A 3 -35.40 19.42 15.90
CA SER A 3 -34.07 19.26 16.53
C SER A 3 -33.57 17.80 16.48
N PHE A 4 -34.16 16.96 15.64
CA PHE A 4 -33.87 15.52 15.55
C PHE A 4 -32.96 15.13 14.38
N LEU A 5 -32.19 16.07 13.83
CA LEU A 5 -31.16 15.81 12.82
C LEU A 5 -29.77 16.14 13.38
N GLY A 6 -29.47 15.60 14.56
CA GLY A 6 -28.14 15.62 15.15
C GLY A 6 -27.20 14.68 14.40
N ASN A 7 -26.46 15.27 13.46
CA ASN A 7 -25.24 14.83 12.77
C ASN A 7 -24.68 13.49 13.29
N SER A 8 -24.77 12.43 12.48
CA SER A 8 -24.18 11.11 12.74
C SER A 8 -22.66 11.15 12.90
N ARG A 9 -21.99 12.21 12.45
CA ARG A 9 -20.53 12.42 12.56
C ARG A 9 -20.03 12.57 14.01
N SER A 10 -20.83 13.15 14.92
CA SER A 10 -20.39 13.36 16.31
C SER A 10 -20.59 12.13 17.20
N ARG A 11 -21.55 11.26 16.88
CA ARG A 11 -21.85 10.10 17.74
C ARG A 11 -20.80 9.00 17.64
N PHE A 12 -20.25 8.76 16.45
CA PHE A 12 -19.26 7.69 16.23
C PHE A 12 -17.90 7.97 16.87
N SER A 13 -17.41 9.21 16.78
CA SER A 13 -16.21 9.65 17.50
C SER A 13 -16.41 9.57 19.02
N VAL A 14 -17.60 9.96 19.52
CA VAL A 14 -17.95 9.92 20.94
C VAL A 14 -18.03 8.49 21.50
N TYR A 15 -18.59 7.51 20.78
CA TYR A 15 -18.65 6.13 21.29
C TYR A 15 -17.28 5.44 21.32
N ARG A 16 -16.38 5.75 20.37
CA ARG A 16 -15.00 5.26 20.39
C ARG A 16 -14.19 5.90 21.52
N LEU A 17 -14.39 7.21 21.74
CA LEU A 17 -13.81 7.94 22.86
C LEU A 17 -14.28 7.35 24.20
N GLU A 18 -15.58 7.09 24.39
CA GLU A 18 -16.13 6.52 25.63
C GLU A 18 -15.65 5.07 25.87
N PHE A 19 -15.63 4.22 24.83
CA PHE A 19 -15.19 2.82 24.96
C PHE A 19 -13.68 2.70 25.24
N PHE A 20 -12.84 3.49 24.57
CA PHE A 20 -11.39 3.47 24.80
C PHE A 20 -11.01 4.17 26.11
N ARG A 21 -11.71 5.26 26.47
CA ARG A 21 -11.58 5.97 27.76
C ARG A 21 -11.94 5.08 28.94
N SER A 22 -12.94 4.20 28.81
CA SER A 22 -13.37 3.29 29.89
C SER A 22 -12.56 1.99 29.93
N THR A 23 -12.19 1.43 28.78
CA THR A 23 -11.58 0.09 28.69
C THR A 23 -10.05 0.10 28.71
N VAL A 24 -9.41 1.12 28.11
CA VAL A 24 -7.94 1.16 27.97
C VAL A 24 -7.28 2.10 28.98
N ILE A 25 -7.89 3.25 29.25
CA ILE A 25 -7.29 4.29 30.11
C ILE A 25 -7.98 4.39 31.49
N GLY A 26 -9.17 3.80 31.64
CA GLY A 26 -9.88 3.70 32.91
C GLY A 26 -10.15 5.06 33.57
N ILE A 27 -10.52 6.10 32.81
CA ILE A 27 -10.69 7.46 33.34
C ILE A 27 -12.13 7.69 33.79
N PRO A 28 -12.40 7.82 35.09
CA PRO A 28 -13.73 8.09 35.61
C PRO A 28 -14.16 9.55 35.38
N ASN A 29 -15.47 9.80 35.36
CA ASN A 29 -16.08 11.10 35.02
C ASN A 29 -15.83 12.25 36.02
N TYR A 30 -15.12 12.02 37.12
CA TYR A 30 -14.92 12.99 38.20
C TYR A 30 -13.59 13.77 38.15
N TRP A 31 -12.72 13.52 37.17
CA TRP A 31 -11.36 14.08 37.17
C TRP A 31 -11.26 15.57 36.82
N THR A 32 -12.37 16.32 36.64
CA THR A 32 -12.49 17.63 35.93
C THR A 32 -11.69 18.80 36.51
N GLU A 33 -10.96 18.57 37.59
CA GLU A 33 -10.28 19.59 38.38
C GLU A 33 -8.91 19.99 37.82
N ASN A 34 -8.21 19.10 37.10
CA ASN A 34 -6.86 19.34 36.59
C ASN A 34 -6.82 19.53 35.07
N ARG A 35 -7.08 20.76 34.60
CA ARG A 35 -7.05 21.14 33.16
C ARG A 35 -5.79 20.68 32.43
N LYS A 36 -4.61 20.70 33.07
CA LYS A 36 -3.36 20.19 32.46
C LYS A 36 -3.40 18.69 32.16
N LEU A 37 -3.89 17.89 33.11
CA LEU A 37 -3.94 16.43 33.00
C LEU A 37 -4.94 16.00 31.92
N TYR A 38 -6.05 16.72 31.76
CA TYR A 38 -6.96 16.55 30.60
C TYR A 38 -6.30 16.86 29.28
N LEU A 39 -5.57 17.97 29.19
CA LEU A 39 -4.92 18.36 27.94
C LEU A 39 -3.85 17.34 27.54
N GLU A 40 -3.07 16.82 28.48
CA GLU A 40 -2.07 15.77 28.21
C GLU A 40 -2.71 14.45 27.76
N ILE A 41 -3.77 14.01 28.45
CA ILE A 41 -4.53 12.81 28.07
C ILE A 41 -5.19 13.00 26.70
N GLN A 42 -5.77 14.17 26.45
CA GLN A 42 -6.44 14.48 25.19
C GLN A 42 -5.44 14.57 24.04
N LEU A 43 -4.29 15.20 24.24
CA LEU A 43 -3.22 15.22 23.25
C LEU A 43 -2.71 13.81 22.95
N THR A 44 -2.51 12.98 23.97
CA THR A 44 -2.01 11.61 23.81
C THR A 44 -3.01 10.71 23.08
N THR A 45 -4.30 10.85 23.36
CA THR A 45 -5.35 10.09 22.65
C THR A 45 -5.45 10.52 21.18
N MET A 46 -5.42 11.82 20.90
CA MET A 46 -5.45 12.36 19.53
C MET A 46 -4.25 11.90 18.69
N THR A 47 -3.04 11.88 19.26
CA THR A 47 -1.85 11.40 18.54
C THR A 47 -1.91 9.91 18.23
N ILE A 48 -2.37 9.09 19.18
CA ILE A 48 -2.52 7.64 18.97
C ILE A 48 -3.57 7.35 17.88
N GLU A 49 -4.69 8.06 17.87
CA GLU A 49 -5.71 7.90 16.83
C GLU A 49 -5.18 8.24 15.44
N TRP A 50 -4.41 9.32 15.32
CA TRP A 50 -3.78 9.71 14.07
C TRP A 50 -2.76 8.67 13.59
N ILE A 51 -1.92 8.13 14.47
CA ILE A 51 -0.96 7.06 14.13
C ILE A 51 -1.69 5.81 13.63
N ILE A 52 -2.76 5.39 14.32
CA ILE A 52 -3.56 4.22 13.91
C ILE A 52 -4.18 4.45 12.53
N SER A 53 -4.72 5.65 12.27
CA SER A 53 -5.29 6.03 10.98
C SER A 53 -4.22 6.01 9.88
N ALA A 54 -3.05 6.60 10.13
CA ALA A 54 -1.92 6.58 9.20
C ALA A 54 -1.47 5.15 8.87
N CYS A 55 -1.33 4.28 9.89
CA CYS A 55 -1.00 2.86 9.70
C CYS A 55 -2.06 2.12 8.87
N LEU A 56 -3.33 2.43 9.10
CA LEU A 56 -4.44 1.84 8.37
C LEU A 56 -4.42 2.25 6.89
N GLY A 57 -4.21 3.54 6.61
CA GLY A 57 -4.14 4.05 5.24
C GLY A 57 -2.94 3.51 4.46
N VAL A 58 -1.75 3.57 5.04
CA VAL A 58 -0.54 2.99 4.42
C VAL A 58 -0.68 1.48 4.26
N GLY A 59 -1.29 0.81 5.24
CA GLY A 59 -1.46 -0.64 5.19
C GLY A 59 -2.40 -1.09 4.07
N LEU A 60 -3.58 -0.46 3.96
CA LEU A 60 -4.53 -0.76 2.89
C LEU A 60 -3.97 -0.35 1.53
N ALA A 61 -3.24 0.76 1.46
CA ALA A 61 -2.56 1.19 0.24
C ALA A 61 -1.51 0.18 -0.24
N ALA A 62 -0.66 -0.34 0.65
CA ALA A 62 0.28 -1.39 0.30
C ALA A 62 -0.42 -2.67 -0.18
N CYS A 63 -1.58 -3.01 0.40
CA CYS A 63 -2.40 -4.13 -0.05
C CYS A 63 -2.89 -3.95 -1.49
N CYS A 64 -3.17 -2.71 -1.92
CA CYS A 64 -3.56 -2.39 -3.30
C CYS A 64 -2.51 -2.77 -4.35
N GLY A 65 -1.24 -2.89 -3.97
CA GLY A 65 -0.18 -3.36 -4.86
C GLY A 65 -0.15 -4.88 -5.08
N PHE A 66 -0.88 -5.66 -4.28
CA PHE A 66 -1.10 -7.08 -4.57
C PHE A 66 -2.31 -7.26 -5.49
N ARG A 67 -3.40 -6.57 -5.19
CA ARG A 67 -4.65 -6.54 -5.95
C ARG A 67 -5.32 -5.21 -5.70
N VAL A 68 -5.85 -4.58 -6.74
CA VAL A 68 -6.38 -3.22 -6.65
C VAL A 68 -7.76 -3.21 -6.00
N PHE A 69 -8.63 -4.14 -6.40
CA PHE A 69 -10.05 -4.07 -6.02
C PHE A 69 -10.35 -4.75 -4.68
N VAL A 70 -9.69 -5.88 -4.37
CA VAL A 70 -9.90 -6.58 -3.08
C VAL A 70 -9.73 -5.65 -1.86
N PRO A 71 -8.63 -4.89 -1.68
CA PRO A 71 -8.45 -4.02 -0.51
C PRO A 71 -9.42 -2.84 -0.50
N LEU A 72 -9.76 -2.30 -1.68
CA LEU A 72 -10.76 -1.23 -1.81
C LEU A 72 -12.14 -1.72 -1.39
N LEU A 73 -12.52 -2.94 -1.76
CA LEU A 73 -13.77 -3.55 -1.32
C LEU A 73 -13.78 -3.76 0.21
N VAL A 74 -12.67 -4.27 0.77
CA VAL A 74 -12.53 -4.45 2.22
C VAL A 74 -12.65 -3.10 2.94
N ALA A 75 -11.99 -2.06 2.46
CA ALA A 75 -12.08 -0.70 3.00
C ALA A 75 -13.52 -0.18 2.92
N SER A 76 -14.17 -0.30 1.76
CA SER A 76 -15.55 0.10 1.53
C SER A 76 -16.54 -0.58 2.48
N VAL A 77 -16.43 -1.91 2.64
CA VAL A 77 -17.25 -2.70 3.57
C VAL A 77 -16.97 -2.29 5.02
N ALA A 78 -15.71 -2.14 5.40
CA ALA A 78 -15.33 -1.73 6.75
C ALA A 78 -15.87 -0.34 7.09
N THR A 79 -15.83 0.61 6.14
CA THR A 79 -16.44 1.95 6.31
C THR A 79 -17.96 1.84 6.41
N LYS A 80 -18.59 0.97 5.59
CA LYS A 80 -20.05 0.74 5.63
C LYS A 80 -20.53 0.19 6.97
N LEU A 81 -19.79 -0.75 7.52
CA LEU A 81 -20.07 -1.39 8.82
C LEU A 81 -19.71 -0.49 10.01
N GLY A 82 -19.09 0.67 9.77
CA GLY A 82 -18.64 1.58 10.83
C GLY A 82 -17.43 1.07 11.62
N ILE A 83 -16.69 0.08 11.08
CA ILE A 83 -15.46 -0.44 11.68
C ILE A 83 -14.34 0.60 11.56
N ILE A 84 -14.27 1.27 10.40
CA ILE A 84 -13.34 2.36 10.14
C ILE A 84 -14.12 3.65 9.84
N GLY A 85 -13.53 4.78 10.18
CA GLY A 85 -14.13 6.10 9.94
C GLY A 85 -14.43 6.34 8.46
N THR A 86 -15.38 7.24 8.20
CA THR A 86 -15.65 7.72 6.85
C THR A 86 -14.47 8.52 6.34
N MET A 87 -13.94 8.10 5.20
CA MET A 87 -12.86 8.75 4.49
C MET A 87 -13.35 10.08 3.91
N GLU A 88 -12.71 11.18 4.30
CA GLU A 88 -13.09 12.52 3.83
C GLU A 88 -12.83 12.63 2.32
N GLY A 89 -13.80 13.14 1.56
CA GLY A 89 -13.74 13.14 0.09
C GLY A 89 -14.01 11.79 -0.61
N LEU A 90 -14.01 10.67 0.11
CA LEU A 90 -14.39 9.34 -0.38
C LEU A 90 -15.66 8.79 0.26
N GLU A 91 -16.56 9.64 0.74
CA GLU A 91 -17.82 9.22 1.37
C GLU A 91 -18.65 8.30 0.45
N TRP A 92 -18.58 8.53 -0.87
CA TRP A 92 -19.23 7.74 -1.91
C TRP A 92 -18.78 6.27 -1.92
N ILE A 93 -17.58 5.95 -1.42
CA ILE A 93 -17.07 4.57 -1.37
C ILE A 93 -17.90 3.68 -0.44
N SER A 94 -18.62 4.27 0.52
CA SER A 94 -19.55 3.58 1.40
C SER A 94 -20.98 3.45 0.82
N SER A 95 -21.21 3.93 -0.40
CA SER A 95 -22.52 3.78 -1.06
C SER A 95 -22.78 2.34 -1.49
N TRP A 96 -24.06 1.96 -1.58
CA TRP A 96 -24.44 0.64 -2.12
C TRP A 96 -23.97 0.45 -3.56
N THR A 97 -23.95 1.53 -4.35
CA THR A 97 -23.44 1.54 -5.72
C THR A 97 -21.94 1.24 -5.76
N ALA A 98 -21.14 1.91 -4.94
CA ALA A 98 -19.69 1.66 -4.87
C ALA A 98 -19.38 0.22 -4.43
N LEU A 99 -20.09 -0.29 -3.43
CA LEU A 99 -19.98 -1.68 -3.00
C LEU A 99 -20.30 -2.67 -4.12
N ALA A 100 -21.39 -2.46 -4.85
CA ALA A 100 -21.76 -3.32 -5.97
C ALA A 100 -20.69 -3.32 -7.07
N VAL A 101 -20.21 -2.13 -7.47
CA VAL A 101 -19.17 -1.99 -8.51
C VAL A 101 -17.85 -2.60 -8.07
N LEU A 102 -17.40 -2.33 -6.84
CA LEU A 102 -16.18 -2.92 -6.29
C LEU A 102 -16.31 -4.45 -6.15
N SER A 103 -17.47 -4.96 -5.75
CA SER A 103 -17.71 -6.41 -5.66
C SER A 103 -17.60 -7.08 -7.03
N VAL A 104 -18.23 -6.50 -8.06
CA VAL A 104 -18.13 -6.99 -9.44
C VAL A 104 -16.68 -6.92 -9.93
N ALA A 105 -15.99 -5.80 -9.68
CA ALA A 105 -14.59 -5.64 -10.05
C ALA A 105 -13.68 -6.67 -9.36
N THR A 106 -13.90 -6.95 -8.07
CA THR A 106 -13.19 -7.99 -7.32
C THR A 106 -13.47 -9.39 -7.88
N VAL A 107 -14.71 -9.69 -8.29
CA VAL A 107 -15.01 -10.97 -8.96
C VAL A 107 -14.24 -11.09 -10.27
N PHE A 108 -14.19 -10.04 -11.09
CA PHE A 108 -13.38 -10.04 -12.31
C PHE A 108 -11.89 -10.15 -12.02
N GLU A 109 -11.39 -9.48 -10.99
CA GLU A 109 -9.99 -9.55 -10.55
C GLU A 109 -9.60 -10.98 -10.15
N LEU A 110 -10.41 -11.64 -9.32
CA LEU A 110 -10.16 -13.02 -8.90
C LEU A 110 -10.40 -14.03 -10.04
N GLY A 111 -11.39 -13.76 -10.89
CA GLY A 111 -11.79 -14.59 -12.03
C GLY A 111 -10.95 -14.40 -13.29
N ALA A 112 -10.09 -13.38 -13.34
CA ALA A 112 -9.23 -13.05 -14.48
C ALA A 112 -8.40 -14.25 -14.95
N TYR A 113 -7.99 -15.10 -14.00
CA TYR A 113 -7.25 -16.33 -14.24
C TYR A 113 -7.90 -17.26 -15.29
N TYR A 114 -9.22 -17.25 -15.40
CA TYR A 114 -9.94 -18.13 -16.32
C TYR A 114 -10.09 -17.54 -17.74
N ILE A 115 -9.80 -16.24 -17.92
CA ILE A 115 -10.06 -15.51 -19.16
C ILE A 115 -8.77 -14.76 -19.57
N PRO A 116 -7.94 -15.34 -20.46
CA PRO A 116 -6.60 -14.81 -20.75
C PRO A 116 -6.55 -13.35 -21.24
N TRP A 117 -7.53 -12.92 -22.04
CA TRP A 117 -7.59 -11.53 -22.52
C TRP A 117 -7.94 -10.54 -21.42
N LEU A 118 -8.75 -10.98 -20.44
CA LEU A 118 -9.16 -10.19 -19.29
C LEU A 118 -7.99 -10.06 -18.30
N ASP A 119 -7.26 -11.14 -18.05
CA ASP A 119 -6.03 -11.14 -17.22
C ASP A 119 -5.01 -10.13 -17.73
N ASN A 120 -4.70 -10.16 -19.03
CA ASN A 120 -3.76 -9.22 -19.62
C ASN A 120 -4.22 -7.76 -19.56
N LEU A 121 -5.53 -7.50 -19.74
CA LEU A 121 -6.09 -6.16 -19.61
C LEU A 121 -5.99 -5.66 -18.17
N LEU A 122 -6.41 -6.48 -17.20
CA LEU A 122 -6.39 -6.13 -15.79
C LEU A 122 -4.96 -5.94 -15.29
N ASP A 123 -4.00 -6.76 -15.72
CA ASP A 123 -2.58 -6.61 -15.37
C ASP A 123 -1.98 -5.31 -15.90
N THR A 124 -2.35 -4.92 -17.13
CA THR A 124 -1.88 -3.67 -17.73
C THR A 124 -2.39 -2.45 -16.95
N LEU A 125 -3.65 -2.51 -16.51
CA LEU A 125 -4.28 -1.45 -15.75
C LEU A 125 -3.92 -1.48 -14.25
N ALA A 126 -3.55 -2.63 -13.71
CA ALA A 126 -3.27 -2.82 -12.28
C ALA A 126 -2.12 -1.93 -11.80
N THR A 127 -1.11 -1.68 -12.64
CA THR A 127 0.03 -0.84 -12.25
C THR A 127 -0.37 0.62 -11.98
N PRO A 128 -0.96 1.37 -12.93
CA PRO A 128 -1.44 2.71 -12.62
C PRO A 128 -2.59 2.71 -11.61
N ALA A 129 -3.48 1.73 -11.67
CA ALA A 129 -4.64 1.67 -10.78
C ALA A 129 -4.25 1.42 -9.31
N SER A 130 -3.24 0.59 -9.03
CA SER A 130 -2.73 0.36 -7.67
C SER A 130 -2.14 1.62 -7.05
N ILE A 131 -1.38 2.41 -7.81
CA ILE A 131 -0.81 3.68 -7.35
C ILE A 131 -1.93 4.69 -7.04
N ILE A 132 -2.93 4.79 -7.92
CA ILE A 132 -4.07 5.70 -7.72
C ILE A 132 -4.88 5.26 -6.49
N ALA A 133 -5.23 3.97 -6.39
CA ALA A 133 -5.96 3.42 -5.26
C ALA A 133 -5.20 3.59 -3.93
N GLY A 134 -3.90 3.30 -3.93
CA GLY A 134 -3.05 3.49 -2.77
C GLY A 134 -2.92 4.94 -2.36
N THR A 135 -2.84 5.87 -3.33
CA THR A 135 -2.85 7.31 -3.06
C THR A 135 -4.16 7.73 -2.40
N LEU A 136 -5.30 7.34 -2.97
CA LEU A 136 -6.63 7.66 -2.47
C LEU A 136 -6.85 7.14 -1.04
N LEU A 137 -6.42 5.92 -0.74
CA LEU A 137 -6.48 5.38 0.62
C LEU A 137 -5.52 6.13 1.55
N GLY A 138 -4.29 6.42 1.10
CA GLY A 138 -3.33 7.20 1.88
C GLY A 138 -3.86 8.57 2.29
N THR A 139 -4.37 9.37 1.34
CA THR A 139 -4.94 10.70 1.62
C THR A 139 -6.13 10.60 2.58
N SER A 140 -6.98 9.62 2.37
CA SER A 140 -8.23 9.47 3.13
C SER A 140 -8.06 9.23 4.62
N PHE A 141 -6.95 8.62 5.03
CA PHE A 141 -6.68 8.29 6.44
C PHE A 141 -5.60 9.16 7.08
N LEU A 142 -4.76 9.86 6.31
CA LEU A 142 -3.78 10.80 6.86
C LEU A 142 -4.42 12.12 7.31
N GLN A 143 -5.43 12.60 6.59
CA GLN A 143 -6.26 13.77 6.92
C GLN A 143 -5.43 14.98 7.38
N ILE A 144 -4.62 15.52 6.47
CA ILE A 144 -3.76 16.67 6.74
C ILE A 144 -4.45 17.95 6.28
N ASP A 145 -4.42 19.00 7.12
CA ASP A 145 -5.11 20.27 6.87
C ASP A 145 -4.71 20.97 5.55
N SER A 146 -3.47 20.74 5.09
CA SER A 146 -2.96 21.32 3.84
C SER A 146 -3.19 20.36 2.67
N PRO A 147 -4.01 20.72 1.66
CA PRO A 147 -4.33 19.82 0.55
C PRO A 147 -3.11 19.35 -0.24
N ILE A 148 -2.11 20.22 -0.42
CA ILE A 148 -0.87 19.87 -1.13
C ILE A 148 -0.08 18.82 -0.36
N LEU A 149 -0.01 18.96 0.97
CA LEU A 149 0.69 17.98 1.81
C LEU A 149 -0.09 16.68 1.93
N ASP A 150 -1.41 16.75 2.00
CA ASP A 150 -2.27 15.56 2.07
C ASP A 150 -2.13 14.70 0.81
N TRP A 151 -2.33 15.29 -0.37
CA TRP A 151 -2.12 14.59 -1.65
C TRP A 151 -0.66 14.17 -1.87
N GLY A 152 0.30 15.02 -1.48
CA GLY A 152 1.72 14.70 -1.58
C GLY A 152 2.11 13.49 -0.74
N LEU A 153 1.71 13.46 0.53
CA LEU A 153 1.99 12.35 1.45
C LEU A 153 1.16 11.12 1.14
N GLY A 154 -0.09 11.27 0.70
CA GLY A 154 -0.91 10.17 0.20
C GLY A 154 -0.26 9.50 -1.01
N LEU A 155 0.29 10.29 -1.95
CA LEU A 155 1.01 9.74 -3.11
C LEU A 155 2.32 9.07 -2.68
N MET A 156 3.09 9.68 -1.78
CA MET A 156 4.39 9.15 -1.35
C MET A 156 4.27 7.90 -0.48
N LEU A 157 3.41 7.94 0.55
CA LEU A 157 3.24 6.86 1.53
C LEU A 157 2.24 5.82 1.03
N GLY A 158 1.12 6.25 0.46
CA GLY A 158 0.09 5.36 -0.06
C GLY A 158 0.40 4.87 -1.48
N GLY A 159 0.46 5.77 -2.46
CA GLY A 159 0.78 5.42 -3.86
C GLY A 159 2.15 4.77 -4.01
N GLY A 160 3.15 5.25 -3.26
CA GLY A 160 4.50 4.70 -3.25
C GLY A 160 4.56 3.28 -2.70
N SER A 161 3.88 2.99 -1.57
CA SER A 161 3.84 1.64 -1.00
C SER A 161 3.10 0.66 -1.94
N ALA A 162 1.97 1.07 -2.51
CA ALA A 162 1.24 0.29 -3.52
C ALA A 162 2.11 -0.01 -4.74
N GLY A 163 2.77 1.01 -5.30
CA GLY A 163 3.64 0.88 -6.47
C GLY A 163 4.86 0.00 -6.20
N LEU A 164 5.46 0.08 -5.01
CA LEU A 164 6.55 -0.80 -4.59
C LEU A 164 6.13 -2.26 -4.55
N VAL A 165 4.97 -2.55 -3.93
CA VAL A 165 4.42 -3.91 -3.86
C VAL A 165 4.10 -4.44 -5.26
N GLN A 166 3.41 -3.65 -6.08
CA GLN A 166 3.05 -3.98 -7.45
C GLN A 166 4.28 -4.25 -8.33
N ALA A 167 5.34 -3.46 -8.19
CA ALA A 167 6.59 -3.68 -8.89
C ALA A 167 7.26 -4.99 -8.44
N GLY A 168 7.22 -5.29 -7.14
CA GLY A 168 7.73 -6.53 -6.56
C GLY A 168 7.02 -7.77 -7.11
N THR A 169 5.69 -7.77 -7.09
CA THR A 169 4.84 -8.87 -7.59
C THR A 169 5.00 -9.08 -9.10
N SER A 170 4.99 -7.99 -9.87
CA SER A 170 5.23 -8.04 -11.32
C SER A 170 6.58 -8.70 -11.65
N LEU A 171 7.64 -8.37 -10.90
CA LEU A 171 8.95 -9.01 -11.07
C LEU A 171 8.97 -10.49 -10.67
N LEU A 172 8.20 -10.89 -9.65
CA LEU A 172 8.05 -12.29 -9.27
C LEU A 172 7.35 -13.09 -10.37
N ARG A 173 6.30 -12.54 -10.99
CA ARG A 173 5.58 -13.15 -12.12
C ARG A 173 6.46 -13.27 -13.37
N LEU A 174 7.21 -12.21 -13.71
CA LEU A 174 8.17 -12.24 -14.82
C LEU A 174 9.29 -13.27 -14.56
N GLY A 175 9.83 -13.29 -13.34
CA GLY A 175 10.85 -14.25 -12.94
C GLY A 175 10.33 -15.70 -12.99
N SER A 176 9.13 -15.95 -12.47
CA SER A 176 8.44 -17.23 -12.52
C SER A 176 8.21 -17.69 -13.96
N THR A 177 7.76 -16.80 -14.84
CA THR A 177 7.57 -17.11 -16.26
C THR A 177 8.89 -17.50 -16.92
N ALA A 178 9.96 -16.75 -16.66
CA ALA A 178 11.28 -17.01 -17.24
C ALA A 178 11.90 -18.34 -16.76
N THR A 179 11.64 -18.76 -15.52
CA THR A 179 12.24 -19.97 -14.93
C THR A 179 11.38 -21.22 -15.07
N THR A 180 10.06 -21.10 -15.12
CA THR A 180 9.11 -22.23 -15.11
C THR A 180 8.26 -22.34 -16.37
N GLY A 181 8.48 -21.47 -17.37
CA GLY A 181 7.66 -21.42 -18.58
C GLY A 181 6.21 -20.98 -18.33
N GLY A 182 5.96 -20.30 -17.19
CA GLY A 182 4.63 -19.78 -16.82
C GLY A 182 3.81 -20.69 -15.90
N ILE A 183 4.25 -21.92 -15.64
CA ILE A 183 3.53 -22.88 -14.77
C ILE A 183 3.51 -22.42 -13.30
N GLY A 184 4.49 -21.62 -12.85
CA GLY A 184 4.53 -21.06 -11.49
C GLY A 184 3.64 -19.84 -11.27
N ASN A 185 3.13 -19.20 -12.32
CA ASN A 185 2.33 -17.98 -12.20
C ASN A 185 1.01 -18.15 -11.42
N PRO A 186 0.26 -19.26 -11.55
CA PRO A 186 -0.93 -19.50 -10.74
C PRO A 186 -0.63 -19.53 -9.23
N VAL A 187 0.54 -20.06 -8.83
CA VAL A 187 0.94 -20.11 -7.42
C VAL A 187 1.23 -18.71 -6.89
N VAL A 188 1.94 -17.89 -7.68
CA VAL A 188 2.21 -16.48 -7.32
C VAL A 188 0.91 -15.69 -7.23
N ALA A 189 0.02 -15.82 -8.22
CA ALA A 189 -1.28 -15.15 -8.25
C ALA A 189 -2.19 -15.56 -7.07
N THR A 190 -2.15 -16.84 -6.66
CA THR A 190 -2.85 -17.33 -5.48
C THR A 190 -2.28 -16.70 -4.20
N GLY A 191 -0.96 -16.61 -4.10
CA GLY A 191 -0.28 -15.92 -3.01
C GLY A 191 -0.65 -14.44 -2.93
N GLU A 192 -0.72 -13.74 -4.07
CA GLU A 192 -1.17 -12.35 -4.15
C GLU A 192 -2.61 -12.19 -3.67
N ASN A 193 -3.51 -13.09 -4.06
CA ASN A 193 -4.91 -13.07 -3.61
C ASN A 193 -5.04 -13.26 -2.11
N ILE A 194 -4.35 -14.25 -1.55
CA ILE A 194 -4.37 -14.54 -0.11
C ILE A 194 -3.75 -13.38 0.67
N ALA A 195 -2.61 -12.86 0.20
CA ALA A 195 -1.94 -11.72 0.81
C ALA A 195 -2.83 -10.48 0.79
N SER A 196 -3.43 -10.15 -0.36
CA SER A 196 -4.34 -9.01 -0.48
C SER A 196 -5.52 -9.14 0.46
N PHE A 197 -6.27 -10.24 0.41
CA PHE A 197 -7.46 -10.42 1.25
C PHE A 197 -7.11 -10.47 2.74
N GLY A 198 -6.12 -11.29 3.12
CA GLY A 198 -5.71 -11.50 4.50
C GLY A 198 -5.08 -10.25 5.13
N LEU A 199 -4.16 -9.60 4.43
CA LEU A 199 -3.52 -8.37 4.94
C LEU A 199 -4.51 -7.21 4.99
N SER A 200 -5.44 -7.07 4.03
CA SER A 200 -6.44 -6.00 4.07
C SER A 200 -7.32 -6.10 5.32
N ILE A 201 -7.84 -7.31 5.60
CA ILE A 201 -8.65 -7.56 6.80
C ILE A 201 -7.82 -7.34 8.06
N LEU A 202 -6.57 -7.83 8.08
CA LEU A 202 -5.67 -7.64 9.20
C LEU A 202 -5.35 -6.16 9.43
N THR A 203 -5.19 -5.37 8.38
CA THR A 203 -4.99 -3.92 8.47
C THR A 203 -6.19 -3.21 9.05
N VAL A 204 -7.41 -3.61 8.68
CA VAL A 204 -8.63 -3.03 9.25
C VAL A 204 -8.78 -3.36 10.73
N LEU A 205 -8.51 -4.61 11.12
CA LEU A 205 -8.74 -5.08 12.49
C LEU A 205 -7.60 -4.72 13.45
N LEU A 206 -6.35 -4.86 13.00
CA LEU A 206 -5.13 -4.66 13.79
C LEU A 206 -4.11 -3.80 12.99
N PRO A 207 -4.37 -2.50 12.80
CA PRO A 207 -3.56 -1.64 11.92
C PRO A 207 -2.07 -1.61 12.28
N LEU A 208 -1.74 -1.58 13.57
CA LEU A 208 -0.35 -1.55 14.05
C LEU A 208 0.40 -2.85 13.72
N PHE A 209 -0.24 -4.00 13.91
CA PHE A 209 0.37 -5.29 13.64
C PHE A 209 0.56 -5.50 12.13
N ALA A 210 -0.46 -5.14 11.35
CA ALA A 210 -0.38 -5.19 9.89
C ALA A 210 0.71 -4.24 9.35
N PHE A 211 0.87 -3.05 9.93
CA PHE A 211 1.90 -2.10 9.54
C PHE A 211 3.31 -2.69 9.65
N VAL A 212 3.62 -3.41 10.74
CA VAL A 212 4.91 -4.09 10.89
C VAL A 212 5.15 -5.10 9.77
N ILE A 213 4.15 -5.94 9.48
CA ILE A 213 4.24 -6.95 8.39
C ILE A 213 4.48 -6.25 7.04
N ILE A 214 3.74 -5.17 6.78
CA ILE A 214 3.83 -4.43 5.52
C ILE A 214 5.19 -3.76 5.36
N VAL A 215 5.74 -3.17 6.43
CA VAL A 215 7.10 -2.62 6.41
C VAL A 215 8.11 -3.71 6.09
N LEU A 216 8.01 -4.90 6.70
CA LEU A 216 8.89 -6.03 6.40
C LEU A 216 8.80 -6.46 4.94
N VAL A 217 7.58 -6.55 4.40
CA VAL A 217 7.32 -6.86 2.99
C VAL A 217 7.93 -5.80 2.06
N LEU A 218 7.74 -4.52 2.35
CA LEU A 218 8.29 -3.41 1.57
C LEU A 218 9.82 -3.41 1.59
N LEU A 219 10.43 -3.62 2.76
CA LEU A 219 11.88 -3.73 2.89
C LEU A 219 12.44 -4.93 2.11
N PHE A 220 11.76 -6.07 2.17
CA PHE A 220 12.12 -7.26 1.41
C PHE A 220 12.09 -7.00 -0.11
N ILE A 221 11.00 -6.39 -0.59
CA ILE A 221 10.84 -6.03 -2.00
C ILE A 221 11.89 -5.01 -2.43
N ALA A 222 12.08 -3.93 -1.67
CA ALA A 222 13.06 -2.90 -1.94
C ALA A 222 14.49 -3.46 -2.00
N ALA A 223 14.88 -4.31 -1.05
CA ALA A 223 16.17 -4.98 -1.04
C ALA A 223 16.37 -5.86 -2.29
N ARG A 224 15.32 -6.56 -2.73
CA ARG A 224 15.37 -7.40 -3.94
C ARG A 224 15.50 -6.57 -5.21
N LEU A 225 14.77 -5.46 -5.33
CA LEU A 225 14.86 -4.50 -6.44
C LEU A 225 16.26 -3.87 -6.53
N LEU A 226 16.82 -3.41 -5.41
CA LEU A 226 18.14 -2.78 -5.36
C LEU A 226 19.27 -3.76 -5.68
N SER A 227 19.17 -5.01 -5.21
CA SER A 227 20.18 -6.05 -5.47
C SER A 227 20.32 -6.37 -6.96
N ARG A 228 19.24 -6.24 -7.74
CA ARG A 228 19.24 -6.47 -9.20
C ARG A 228 19.91 -5.34 -9.97
N ARG A 229 19.75 -4.08 -9.52
CA ARG A 229 20.45 -2.91 -10.12
C ARG A 229 21.97 -3.02 -9.98
N LYS A 230 22.46 -3.60 -8.88
CA LYS A 230 23.89 -3.78 -8.62
C LYS A 230 24.57 -4.68 -9.67
N VAL A 231 23.85 -5.64 -10.26
CA VAL A 231 24.42 -6.58 -11.26
C VAL A 231 24.71 -5.89 -12.61
N TRP A 232 23.99 -4.83 -12.96
CA TRP A 232 24.19 -4.10 -14.22
C TRP A 232 25.40 -3.15 -14.16
N PHE A 233 25.63 -2.47 -13.04
CA PHE A 233 26.77 -1.55 -12.92
C PHE A 233 28.11 -2.27 -12.76
N THR A 234 28.15 -3.50 -12.24
CA THR A 234 29.41 -4.25 -12.07
C THR A 234 29.90 -4.92 -13.37
N ARG A 235 29.06 -5.09 -14.39
CA ARG A 235 29.49 -5.65 -15.70
C ARG A 235 30.06 -4.62 -16.67
N ALA A 236 29.75 -3.33 -16.50
CA ALA A 236 30.20 -2.28 -17.43
C ALA A 236 31.72 -1.98 -17.33
N GLY A 237 32.41 -2.40 -16.27
CA GLY A 237 33.85 -2.11 -16.07
C GLY A 237 34.83 -3.21 -16.47
N ARG A 238 34.38 -4.41 -16.88
CA ARG A 238 35.29 -5.57 -17.07
C ARG A 238 35.61 -5.92 -18.52
N ASN A 239 34.94 -5.30 -19.51
CA ASN A 239 35.18 -5.56 -20.93
C ASN A 239 36.22 -4.64 -21.61
N GLN A 240 36.84 -3.71 -20.88
CA GLN A 240 37.92 -2.85 -21.44
C GLN A 240 39.34 -3.26 -20.99
N ALA A 241 39.50 -4.25 -20.11
CA ALA A 241 40.81 -4.64 -19.60
C ALA A 241 41.44 -5.86 -20.30
N GLY A 242 40.87 -6.34 -21.41
CA GLY A 242 41.25 -7.62 -22.04
C GLY A 242 41.68 -7.57 -23.51
N GLY A 243 41.92 -6.39 -24.09
CA GLY A 243 42.04 -6.26 -25.55
C GLY A 243 43.02 -5.21 -26.03
N THR A 244 44.25 -5.19 -25.54
CA THR A 244 45.36 -4.54 -26.24
C THR A 244 46.62 -5.38 -26.10
N SER A 245 46.85 -6.31 -27.04
CA SER A 245 48.22 -6.71 -27.36
C SER A 245 48.95 -5.43 -27.80
N PRO A 246 50.10 -5.06 -27.22
CA PRO A 246 50.84 -3.91 -27.70
C PRO A 246 51.21 -4.16 -29.15
N ALA A 247 50.77 -3.27 -30.04
CA ALA A 247 51.06 -3.33 -31.47
C ALA A 247 52.57 -3.51 -31.67
N GLN A 248 52.97 -4.65 -32.22
CA GLN A 248 54.34 -4.88 -32.63
C GLN A 248 54.66 -3.90 -33.76
N PHE A 249 55.49 -2.89 -33.46
CA PHE A 249 56.05 -2.00 -34.46
C PHE A 249 56.93 -2.79 -35.44
N PRO A 250 56.71 -2.69 -36.76
CA PRO A 250 57.60 -3.32 -37.73
C PRO A 250 58.95 -2.59 -37.73
N ARG A 251 60.03 -3.32 -37.39
CA ARG A 251 61.40 -2.83 -37.57
C ARG A 251 61.70 -2.75 -39.07
N SER A 252 61.85 -1.53 -39.58
CA SER A 252 62.44 -1.24 -40.87
C SER A 252 63.87 -1.80 -40.92
N SER A 253 64.05 -2.93 -41.61
CA SER A 253 65.36 -3.45 -41.98
C SER A 253 65.91 -2.61 -43.13
N ASN A 254 66.70 -1.60 -42.80
CA ASN A 254 67.39 -0.80 -43.80
C ASN A 254 68.72 -1.48 -44.12
N GLY A 255 68.74 -2.25 -45.20
CA GLY A 255 69.95 -2.84 -45.75
C GLY A 255 70.93 -1.75 -46.16
N ARG A 256 72.14 -1.82 -45.60
CA ARG A 256 73.31 -1.15 -46.16
C ARG A 256 74.00 -2.13 -47.12
N VAL A 257 74.36 -1.58 -48.28
CA VAL A 257 75.40 -2.03 -49.22
C VAL A 257 76.67 -2.47 -48.51
#